data_AF-A0A7C9HZC1-F1
#
_entry.id   AF-A0A7C9HZC1-F1
#
_cell.length_a   1.000
_cell.length_b   1.000
_cell.length_c   1.000
_cell.angle_alpha   90.00
_cell.angle_beta   90.00
_cell.angle_gamma   90.00
#
_symmetry.space_group_name_H-M   'P 1'
#
loop_
_entity.id
_entity.type
_entity.pdbx_description
1 polymer ?
#
loop_
_entity_poly.entity_id
_entity_poly.type
_entity_poly.pdbx_seq_one_letter_code
_entity_poly.pdbx_strand_id
1 'polypeptide(L)'
;MITPALLASLEALVDDLWLWGPKTVGACHEAYGADALRLATKREMVTRRQVLNSRVIVLTGRGLYEFGYTKRYNYLPALTTLKASLVYRYALHQLQTQGYTDPEPYSGYAAGLQNMAALKRGDETVVVIGRSELTLRTMYNVLNHFESLEATEKPTQVLFYVLATKKEPAPGRKVIKGSDTAVVHVSVEEIRAVEREL
;
A
#
# COMPACT_ATOMS: atom_id res chain seq x y z
N MET A 1 22.83 23.04 -7.11
CA MET A 1 23.44 22.00 -7.96
C MET A 1 22.77 20.68 -7.61
N ILE A 2 22.38 19.87 -8.60
CA ILE A 2 21.79 18.54 -8.32
C ILE A 2 22.96 17.56 -8.15
N THR A 3 23.07 16.95 -6.97
CA THR A 3 24.13 15.97 -6.68
C THR A 3 23.65 14.55 -6.98
N PRO A 4 24.56 13.57 -7.18
CA PRO A 4 24.20 12.17 -7.33
C PRO A 4 23.39 11.63 -6.14
N ALA A 5 23.75 12.03 -4.91
CA ALA A 5 23.01 11.64 -3.71
C ALA A 5 21.57 12.16 -3.71
N LEU A 6 21.36 13.42 -4.13
CA LEU A 6 20.02 14.00 -4.24
C LEU A 6 19.17 13.29 -5.31
N LEU A 7 19.79 12.86 -6.42
CA LEU A 7 19.10 12.06 -7.42
C LEU A 7 18.70 10.71 -6.84
N ALA A 8 19.61 9.97 -6.21
CA ALA A 8 19.29 8.68 -5.59
C ALA A 8 18.14 8.78 -4.57
N SER A 9 18.11 9.82 -3.74
CA SER A 9 17.00 10.06 -2.80
C SER A 9 15.68 10.39 -3.51
N LEU A 10 15.72 11.09 -4.65
CA LEU A 10 14.53 11.36 -5.47
C LEU A 10 14.00 10.08 -6.13
N GLU A 11 14.90 9.24 -6.68
CA GLU A 11 14.52 7.95 -7.27
C GLU A 11 13.89 7.05 -6.20
N ALA A 12 14.54 6.89 -5.04
CA ALA A 12 14.01 6.11 -3.93
C ALA A 12 12.62 6.61 -3.44
N LEU A 13 12.39 7.93 -3.42
CA LEU A 13 11.07 8.50 -3.10
C LEU A 13 10.01 8.10 -4.14
N VAL A 14 10.35 8.21 -5.43
CA VAL A 14 9.41 7.90 -6.51
C VAL A 14 9.06 6.41 -6.53
N ASP A 15 10.07 5.56 -6.39
CA ASP A 15 9.92 4.10 -6.38
C ASP A 15 9.07 3.64 -5.21
N ASP A 16 9.31 4.16 -4.00
CA ASP A 16 8.50 3.86 -2.82
C ASP A 16 7.04 4.29 -3.01
N LEU A 17 6.80 5.51 -3.49
CA LEU A 17 5.44 6.00 -3.71
C LEU A 17 4.71 5.25 -4.83
N TRP A 18 5.44 4.77 -5.84
CA TRP A 18 4.90 3.95 -6.92
C TRP A 18 4.49 2.57 -6.43
N LEU A 19 5.38 1.90 -5.70
CA LEU A 19 5.18 0.51 -5.24
C LEU A 19 4.16 0.44 -4.09
N TRP A 20 4.25 1.35 -3.13
CA TRP A 20 3.55 1.23 -1.85
C TRP A 20 2.47 2.32 -1.65
N GLY A 21 2.37 3.26 -2.58
CA GLY A 21 1.35 4.32 -2.57
C GLY A 21 1.74 5.54 -1.73
N PRO A 22 0.79 6.43 -1.36
CA PRO A 22 1.09 7.64 -0.60
C PRO A 22 1.73 7.37 0.76
N LYS A 23 2.59 8.30 1.20
CA LYS A 23 3.25 8.32 2.51
C LYS A 23 3.07 9.70 3.16
N THR A 24 3.05 9.82 4.49
CA THR A 24 2.90 11.14 5.12
C THR A 24 4.06 12.09 4.81
N VAL A 25 3.80 13.40 4.87
CA VAL A 25 4.82 14.43 4.62
C VAL A 25 6.02 14.29 5.58
N GLY A 26 5.76 14.03 6.87
CA GLY A 26 6.82 13.85 7.88
C GLY A 26 7.71 12.65 7.56
N ALA A 27 7.09 11.51 7.33
CA ALA A 27 7.77 10.27 6.98
C ALA A 27 8.57 10.37 5.65
N CYS A 28 8.10 11.17 4.68
CA CYS A 28 8.88 11.46 3.47
C CYS A 28 10.11 12.34 3.75
N HIS A 29 9.98 13.33 4.65
CA HIS A 29 11.09 14.20 5.02
C HIS A 29 12.20 13.42 5.73
N GLU A 30 11.82 12.49 6.60
CA GLU A 30 12.74 11.64 7.35
C GLU A 30 13.46 10.63 6.45
N ALA A 31 12.72 9.91 5.61
CA ALA A 31 13.29 8.85 4.78
C ALA A 31 14.13 9.36 3.58
N TYR A 32 13.74 10.48 2.96
CA TYR A 32 14.34 10.92 1.68
C TYR A 32 15.01 12.30 1.75
N GLY A 33 14.83 13.01 2.87
CA GLY A 33 15.36 14.35 3.06
C GLY A 33 14.51 15.45 2.40
N ALA A 34 14.59 16.66 2.97
CA ALA A 34 13.81 17.81 2.53
C ALA A 34 14.13 18.26 1.09
N ASP A 35 15.38 18.09 0.65
CA ASP A 35 15.81 18.51 -0.69
C ASP A 35 15.20 17.65 -1.80
N ALA A 36 15.12 16.33 -1.60
CA ALA A 36 14.48 15.43 -2.58
C ALA A 36 13.00 15.78 -2.72
N LEU A 37 12.29 15.97 -1.60
CA LEU A 37 10.87 16.33 -1.62
C LEU A 37 10.63 17.71 -2.25
N ARG A 38 11.49 18.69 -1.98
CA ARG A 38 11.44 20.03 -2.59
C ARG A 38 11.67 19.96 -4.10
N LEU A 39 12.65 19.16 -4.53
CA LEU A 39 12.93 18.93 -5.94
C LEU A 39 11.75 18.25 -6.65
N ALA A 40 11.22 17.17 -6.08
CA ALA A 40 10.05 16.44 -6.60
C ALA A 40 8.82 17.35 -6.73
N THR A 41 8.58 18.20 -5.73
CA THR A 41 7.47 19.18 -5.75
C THR A 41 7.69 20.24 -6.83
N LYS A 42 8.91 20.80 -6.93
CA LYS A 42 9.25 21.80 -7.96
C LYS A 42 9.10 21.25 -9.37
N ARG A 43 9.37 19.95 -9.56
CA ARG A 43 9.18 19.23 -10.84
C ARG A 43 7.75 18.71 -11.04
N GLU A 44 6.83 19.01 -10.13
CA GLU A 44 5.43 18.54 -10.15
C GLU A 44 5.30 17.00 -10.19
N MET A 45 6.34 16.28 -9.77
CA MET A 45 6.35 14.81 -9.73
C MET A 45 5.49 14.27 -8.60
N VAL A 46 5.34 15.06 -7.54
CA VAL A 46 4.51 14.73 -6.39
C VAL A 46 3.57 15.89 -6.04
N THR A 47 2.46 15.58 -5.38
CA THR A 47 1.53 16.57 -4.84
C THR A 47 1.14 16.23 -3.40
N ARG A 48 0.63 17.21 -2.66
CA ARG A 48 0.15 17.05 -1.29
C ARG A 48 -1.37 16.87 -1.28
N ARG A 49 -1.87 15.86 -0.56
CA ARG A 49 -3.31 15.63 -0.36
C ARG A 49 -3.64 15.44 1.11
N GLN A 50 -4.84 15.86 1.49
CA GLN A 50 -5.40 15.62 2.82
C GLN A 50 -6.18 14.29 2.79
N VAL A 51 -5.75 13.30 3.58
CA VAL A 51 -6.36 11.97 3.65
C VAL A 51 -6.39 11.54 5.11
N LEU A 52 -7.56 11.16 5.63
CA LEU A 52 -7.75 10.71 7.02
C LEU A 52 -7.13 11.69 8.06
N ASN A 53 -7.36 12.99 7.85
CA ASN A 53 -6.80 14.08 8.66
C ASN A 53 -5.26 14.21 8.65
N SER A 54 -4.58 13.55 7.73
CA SER A 54 -3.13 13.64 7.53
C SER A 54 -2.79 14.23 6.16
N ARG A 55 -1.68 14.96 6.09
CA ARG A 55 -1.11 15.42 4.81
C ARG A 55 -0.17 14.34 4.28
N VAL A 56 -0.46 13.85 3.08
CA VAL A 56 0.31 12.79 2.41
C VAL A 56 0.90 13.30 1.11
N ILE A 57 2.07 12.77 0.76
CA ILE A 57 2.71 12.95 -0.54
C ILE A 57 2.17 11.87 -1.47
N VAL A 58 1.75 12.29 -2.66
CA VAL A 58 1.16 11.44 -3.68
C VAL A 58 1.94 11.63 -4.98
N LEU A 59 2.32 10.52 -5.62
CA LEU A 59 2.95 10.53 -6.93
C LEU A 59 1.95 10.99 -8.01
N THR A 60 2.36 11.92 -8.87
CA THR A 60 1.55 12.42 -9.99
C THR A 60 1.84 11.62 -11.27
N GLY A 61 1.00 11.78 -12.29
CA GLY A 61 1.29 11.25 -13.62
C GLY A 61 2.60 11.76 -14.23
N ARG A 62 3.05 12.97 -13.88
CA ARG A 62 4.35 13.51 -14.32
C ARG A 62 5.51 12.76 -13.67
N GLY A 63 5.42 12.47 -12.35
CA GLY A 63 6.41 11.66 -11.65
C GLY A 63 6.51 10.25 -12.23
N LEU A 64 5.37 9.63 -12.54
CA LEU A 64 5.34 8.32 -13.19
C LEU A 64 5.94 8.33 -14.61
N TYR A 65 5.71 9.39 -15.39
CA TYR A 65 6.24 9.51 -16.74
C TYR A 65 7.75 9.70 -16.77
N GLU A 66 8.28 10.57 -15.88
CA GLU A 66 9.72 10.86 -15.79
C GLU A 66 10.55 9.60 -15.47
N PHE A 67 9.93 8.61 -14.83
CA PHE A 67 10.53 7.33 -14.42
C PHE A 67 10.06 6.12 -15.25
N GLY A 68 9.31 6.34 -16.33
CA GLY A 68 8.89 5.28 -17.25
C GLY A 68 7.79 4.33 -16.72
N TYR A 69 7.19 4.61 -15.56
CA TYR A 69 6.15 3.76 -14.95
C TYR A 69 4.79 3.85 -15.64
N THR A 70 4.46 4.97 -16.29
CA THR A 70 3.18 5.11 -17.02
C THR A 70 3.24 6.12 -18.17
N LYS A 71 2.31 5.98 -19.13
CA LYS A 71 2.07 6.95 -20.20
C LYS A 71 0.97 7.99 -19.87
N ARG A 72 0.27 7.86 -18.73
CA ARG A 72 -0.82 8.75 -18.32
C ARG A 72 -0.31 9.95 -17.50
N TYR A 73 -0.03 11.06 -18.19
CA TYR A 73 0.47 12.31 -17.61
C TYR A 73 -0.47 12.95 -16.56
N ASN A 74 -1.80 12.78 -16.69
CA ASN A 74 -2.81 13.42 -15.82
C ASN A 74 -3.36 12.52 -14.70
N TYR A 75 -2.62 11.50 -14.27
CA TYR A 75 -3.12 10.58 -13.24
C TYR A 75 -3.02 11.18 -11.83
N LEU A 76 -4.14 11.13 -11.10
CA LEU A 76 -4.22 11.28 -9.65
C LEU A 76 -5.10 10.16 -9.07
N PRO A 77 -4.63 9.40 -8.07
CA PRO A 77 -5.44 8.36 -7.44
C PRO A 77 -6.71 8.92 -6.79
N ALA A 78 -7.80 8.14 -6.84
CA ALA A 78 -9.03 8.45 -6.14
C ALA A 78 -8.82 8.44 -4.62
N LEU A 79 -9.64 9.18 -3.86
CA LEU A 79 -9.53 9.25 -2.39
C LEU A 79 -9.65 7.87 -1.72
N THR A 80 -10.50 6.99 -2.27
CA THR A 80 -10.64 5.60 -1.80
C THR A 80 -9.34 4.81 -1.98
N THR A 81 -8.67 4.95 -3.12
CA THR A 81 -7.34 4.37 -3.36
C THR A 81 -6.32 4.89 -2.36
N LEU A 82 -6.28 6.20 -2.13
CA LEU A 82 -5.36 6.80 -1.15
C LEU A 82 -5.59 6.25 0.26
N LYS A 83 -6.85 6.15 0.71
CA LYS A 83 -7.20 5.54 2.01
C LYS A 83 -6.73 4.08 2.09
N ALA A 84 -7.01 3.30 1.05
CA ALA A 84 -6.64 1.89 0.99
C ALA A 84 -5.11 1.69 1.02
N SER A 85 -4.33 2.57 0.37
CA SER A 85 -2.88 2.50 0.39
C SER A 85 -2.28 2.85 1.76
N LEU A 86 -2.90 3.77 2.51
CA LEU A 86 -2.48 4.03 3.89
C LEU A 86 -2.76 2.84 4.81
N VAL A 87 -3.93 2.21 4.67
CA VAL A 87 -4.24 0.96 5.38
C VAL A 87 -3.25 -0.15 5.00
N TYR A 88 -2.86 -0.22 3.73
CA TYR A 88 -1.89 -1.17 3.23
C TYR A 88 -0.50 -0.96 3.81
N ARG A 89 0.02 0.28 3.83
CA ARG A 89 1.31 0.61 4.47
C ARG A 89 1.31 0.27 5.96
N TYR A 90 0.22 0.61 6.66
CA TYR A 90 0.03 0.19 8.06
C TYR A 90 0.14 -1.33 8.20
N ALA A 91 -0.58 -2.09 7.36
CA ALA A 91 -0.58 -3.54 7.42
C ALA A 91 0.80 -4.15 7.14
N LEU A 92 1.52 -3.61 6.15
CA LEU A 92 2.90 -4.02 5.86
C LEU A 92 3.81 -3.81 7.06
N HIS A 93 3.77 -2.62 7.67
CA HIS A 93 4.56 -2.34 8.87
C HIS A 93 4.20 -3.28 10.03
N GLN A 94 2.91 -3.49 10.29
CA GLN A 94 2.45 -4.41 11.35
C GLN A 94 2.89 -5.86 11.12
N LEU A 95 2.93 -6.33 9.88
CA LEU A 95 3.41 -7.67 9.58
C LEU A 95 4.93 -7.76 9.69
N GLN A 96 5.66 -6.71 9.28
CA GLN A 96 7.10 -6.63 9.46
C GLN A 96 7.50 -6.68 10.95
N THR A 97 6.78 -5.99 11.84
CA THR A 97 7.03 -6.07 13.28
C THR A 97 6.69 -7.45 13.88
N GLN A 98 5.89 -8.27 13.19
CA GLN A 98 5.58 -9.66 13.53
C GLN A 98 6.56 -10.68 12.93
N GLY A 99 7.61 -10.21 12.26
CA GLY A 99 8.66 -11.05 11.67
C GLY A 99 8.38 -11.52 10.24
N TYR A 100 7.39 -10.96 9.55
CA TYR A 100 7.23 -11.18 8.11
C TYR A 100 8.23 -10.32 7.33
N THR A 101 8.92 -10.91 6.35
CA THR A 101 9.93 -10.24 5.55
C THR A 101 9.56 -10.20 4.08
N ASP A 102 10.34 -9.41 3.32
CA ASP A 102 10.35 -9.38 1.86
C ASP A 102 8.97 -9.14 1.24
N PRO A 103 8.33 -7.99 1.53
CA PRO A 103 7.07 -7.66 0.89
C PRO A 103 7.26 -7.52 -0.62
N GLU A 104 6.48 -8.28 -1.39
CA GLU A 104 6.49 -8.26 -2.85
C GLU A 104 5.12 -7.83 -3.37
N PRO A 105 5.02 -6.75 -4.18
CA PRO A 105 3.74 -6.32 -4.76
C PRO A 105 3.10 -7.43 -5.58
N TYR A 106 1.83 -7.73 -5.32
CA TYR A 106 1.14 -8.82 -5.99
C TYR A 106 0.57 -8.37 -7.34
N SER A 107 1.08 -8.92 -8.44
CA SER A 107 0.68 -8.57 -9.81
C SER A 107 -0.34 -9.53 -10.42
N GLY A 108 -0.62 -10.68 -9.79
CA GLY A 108 -1.46 -11.74 -10.35
C GLY A 108 -2.97 -11.46 -10.32
N TYR A 109 -3.46 -10.55 -9.47
CA TYR A 109 -4.89 -10.37 -9.17
C TYR A 109 -5.51 -9.15 -9.89
N ALA A 110 -5.37 -9.02 -11.22
CA ALA A 110 -5.81 -7.90 -12.07
C ALA A 110 -4.84 -6.70 -12.20
N ALA A 111 -5.05 -5.86 -13.23
CA ALA A 111 -4.16 -4.74 -13.56
C ALA A 111 -4.45 -3.48 -12.70
N GLY A 112 -3.43 -2.95 -11.99
CA GLY A 112 -3.49 -1.66 -11.28
C GLY A 112 -2.87 -1.65 -9.87
N LEU A 113 -3.05 -0.55 -9.14
CA LEU A 113 -2.68 -0.45 -7.71
C LEU A 113 -3.63 -1.31 -6.86
N GLN A 114 -3.21 -2.54 -6.65
CA GLN A 114 -3.93 -3.59 -5.94
C GLN A 114 -3.98 -3.37 -4.42
N ASN A 115 -3.05 -2.55 -3.89
CA ASN A 115 -2.75 -2.46 -2.46
C ASN A 115 -2.64 -3.87 -1.86
N MET A 116 -1.86 -4.72 -2.53
CA MET A 116 -1.70 -6.13 -2.21
C MET A 116 -0.23 -6.51 -2.32
N ALA A 117 0.27 -7.24 -1.33
CA ALA A 117 1.59 -7.86 -1.36
C ALA A 117 1.54 -9.27 -0.78
N ALA A 118 2.48 -10.09 -1.24
CA ALA A 118 2.87 -11.32 -0.55
C ALA A 118 4.01 -11.01 0.42
N LEU A 119 4.00 -11.66 1.58
CA LEU A 119 5.07 -11.60 2.58
C LEU A 119 5.36 -13.02 3.06
N LYS A 120 6.59 -13.24 3.55
CA LYS A 120 7.05 -14.56 3.99
C LYS A 120 7.48 -14.56 5.45
N ARG A 121 7.30 -15.69 6.13
CA ARG A 121 7.86 -15.96 7.46
C ARG A 121 8.15 -17.46 7.59
N GLY A 122 9.41 -17.85 7.43
CA GLY A 122 9.75 -19.27 7.25
C GLY A 122 9.08 -19.83 6.00
N ASP A 123 8.37 -20.94 6.13
CA ASP A 123 7.62 -21.58 5.04
C ASP A 123 6.20 -21.00 4.84
N GLU A 124 5.78 -20.06 5.70
CA GLU A 124 4.48 -19.42 5.63
C GLU A 124 4.52 -18.26 4.63
N THR A 125 3.60 -18.27 3.67
CA THR A 125 3.37 -17.13 2.76
C THR A 125 2.00 -16.54 3.02
N VAL A 126 1.94 -15.25 3.34
CA VAL A 126 0.68 -14.53 3.54
C VAL A 126 0.50 -13.49 2.45
N VAL A 127 -0.75 -13.30 2.02
CA VAL A 127 -1.12 -12.17 1.17
C VAL A 127 -1.85 -11.15 2.01
N VAL A 128 -1.36 -9.92 2.03
CA VAL A 128 -2.00 -8.79 2.68
C VAL A 128 -2.68 -7.90 1.67
N ILE A 129 -3.86 -7.39 2.02
CA ILE A 129 -4.69 -6.57 1.14
C ILE A 129 -5.21 -5.37 1.91
N GLY A 130 -4.80 -4.15 1.53
CA GLY A 130 -5.34 -2.91 2.07
C GLY A 130 -6.58 -2.46 1.30
N ARG A 131 -7.65 -2.14 2.04
CA ARG A 131 -8.92 -1.66 1.49
C ARG A 131 -9.46 -0.50 2.31
N SER A 132 -10.03 0.50 1.64
CA SER A 132 -10.82 1.53 2.33
C SER A 132 -12.18 1.00 2.78
N GLU A 133 -12.74 0.07 1.99
CA GLU A 133 -14.02 -0.58 2.21
C GLU A 133 -13.92 -2.01 1.62
N LEU A 134 -14.54 -2.98 2.28
CA LEU A 134 -14.55 -4.38 1.84
C LEU A 134 -15.99 -4.88 1.71
N THR A 135 -16.34 -5.40 0.53
CA THR A 135 -17.60 -6.10 0.31
C THR A 135 -17.37 -7.61 0.30
N LEU A 136 -18.40 -8.40 0.65
CA LEU A 136 -18.34 -9.86 0.53
C LEU A 136 -18.00 -10.30 -0.90
N ARG A 137 -18.58 -9.62 -1.92
CA ARG A 137 -18.29 -9.90 -3.33
C ARG A 137 -16.80 -9.73 -3.65
N THR A 138 -16.20 -8.62 -3.21
CA THR A 138 -14.77 -8.36 -3.41
C THR A 138 -13.91 -9.43 -2.74
N MET A 139 -14.24 -9.79 -1.49
CA MET A 139 -13.55 -10.83 -0.75
C MET A 139 -13.64 -12.19 -1.48
N TYR A 140 -14.84 -12.61 -1.92
CA TYR A 140 -15.00 -13.85 -2.67
C TYR A 140 -14.24 -13.86 -3.99
N ASN A 141 -14.19 -12.76 -4.73
CA ASN A 141 -13.41 -12.68 -5.97
C ASN A 141 -11.92 -12.88 -5.72
N VAL A 142 -11.38 -12.28 -4.66
CA VAL A 142 -9.96 -12.45 -4.26
C VAL A 142 -9.69 -13.90 -3.91
N LEU A 143 -10.53 -14.48 -3.05
CA LEU A 143 -10.33 -15.84 -2.60
C LEU A 143 -10.46 -16.84 -3.75
N ASN A 144 -11.41 -16.62 -4.67
CA ASN A 144 -11.53 -17.44 -5.87
C ASN A 144 -10.27 -17.41 -6.75
N HIS A 145 -9.61 -16.25 -6.84
CA HIS A 145 -8.34 -16.14 -7.56
C HIS A 145 -7.26 -17.01 -6.93
N PHE A 146 -7.04 -16.89 -5.62
CA PHE A 146 -6.05 -17.72 -4.92
C PHE A 146 -6.40 -19.21 -4.94
N GLU A 147 -7.69 -19.55 -4.86
CA GLU A 147 -8.12 -20.94 -4.99
C GLU A 147 -7.85 -21.53 -6.38
N SER A 148 -7.76 -20.70 -7.42
CA SER A 148 -7.47 -21.13 -8.78
C SER A 148 -5.98 -21.33 -9.08
N LEU A 149 -5.09 -20.92 -8.17
CA LEU A 149 -3.64 -21.11 -8.31
C LEU A 149 -3.25 -22.56 -7.97
N GLU A 150 -2.09 -22.97 -8.46
CA GLU A 150 -1.46 -24.25 -8.10
C GLU A 150 -1.11 -24.28 -6.61
N ALA A 151 -1.10 -25.47 -5.99
CA ALA A 151 -0.92 -25.62 -4.54
C ALA A 151 0.35 -24.96 -4.00
N THR A 152 1.44 -24.95 -4.77
CA THR A 152 2.73 -24.32 -4.43
C THR A 152 2.70 -22.78 -4.48
N GLU A 153 1.70 -22.21 -5.16
CA GLU A 153 1.52 -20.76 -5.32
C GLU A 153 0.42 -20.21 -4.40
N LYS A 154 -0.34 -21.09 -3.73
CA LYS A 154 -1.40 -20.69 -2.80
C LYS A 154 -0.77 -20.11 -1.53
N PRO A 155 -1.17 -18.89 -1.11
CA PRO A 155 -0.75 -18.38 0.19
C PRO A 155 -1.38 -19.23 1.31
N THR A 156 -0.65 -19.38 2.40
CA THR A 156 -1.14 -19.99 3.64
C THR A 156 -2.32 -19.22 4.22
N GLN A 157 -2.29 -17.88 4.10
CA GLN A 157 -3.32 -17.00 4.64
C GLN A 157 -3.57 -15.79 3.74
N VAL A 158 -4.83 -15.34 3.67
CA VAL A 158 -5.21 -14.08 3.04
C VAL A 158 -5.74 -13.12 4.10
N LEU A 159 -5.05 -11.99 4.29
CA LEU A 159 -5.32 -10.99 5.31
C LEU A 159 -5.89 -9.71 4.68
N PHE A 160 -7.14 -9.42 4.98
CA PHE A 160 -7.77 -8.16 4.58
C PHE A 160 -7.65 -7.14 5.70
N TYR A 161 -6.92 -6.04 5.45
CA TYR A 161 -6.92 -4.88 6.33
C TYR A 161 -7.87 -3.84 5.76
N VAL A 162 -8.85 -3.45 6.56
CA VAL A 162 -9.94 -2.57 6.14
C VAL A 162 -10.03 -1.38 7.09
N LEU A 163 -10.22 -0.18 6.55
CA LEU A 163 -10.47 0.98 7.39
C LEU A 163 -11.75 0.75 8.23
N ALA A 164 -11.64 0.85 9.55
CA ALA A 164 -12.76 0.76 10.47
C ALA A 164 -13.71 1.94 10.20
N THR A 165 -14.90 1.62 9.69
CA THR A 165 -15.98 2.60 9.54
C THR A 165 -17.12 2.24 10.50
N LYS A 166 -17.98 3.20 10.83
CA LYS A 166 -19.12 2.99 11.74
C LYS A 166 -20.20 2.02 11.20
N LYS A 167 -20.04 1.45 10.01
CA LYS A 167 -20.98 0.47 9.42
C LYS A 167 -20.50 -0.95 9.71
N GLU A 168 -21.45 -1.84 9.95
CA GLU A 168 -21.24 -3.20 10.49
C GLU A 168 -19.97 -3.88 9.97
N PRO A 169 -19.07 -4.33 10.86
CA PRO A 169 -17.83 -4.97 10.45
C PRO A 169 -18.11 -6.28 9.72
N ALA A 170 -17.40 -6.52 8.61
CA ALA A 170 -17.25 -7.87 8.08
C ALA A 170 -16.68 -8.77 9.20
N PRO A 171 -17.20 -10.00 9.37
CA PRO A 171 -16.83 -10.87 10.49
C PRO A 171 -15.32 -11.17 10.49
N GLY A 172 -14.68 -11.07 11.67
CA GLY A 172 -13.22 -10.93 11.81
C GLY A 172 -12.37 -12.12 11.35
N ARG A 173 -12.83 -13.37 11.51
CA ARG A 173 -12.13 -14.56 10.98
C ARG A 173 -13.15 -15.58 10.49
N LYS A 174 -12.99 -16.05 9.26
CA LYS A 174 -13.79 -17.13 8.68
C LYS A 174 -12.91 -17.95 7.75
N VAL A 175 -12.98 -19.26 7.84
CA VAL A 175 -12.48 -20.12 6.77
C VAL A 175 -13.47 -20.01 5.61
N ILE A 176 -13.01 -19.49 4.48
CA ILE A 176 -13.82 -19.36 3.27
C ILE A 176 -13.09 -20.13 2.17
N LYS A 177 -13.72 -21.20 1.67
CA LYS A 177 -13.22 -22.05 0.58
C LYS A 177 -11.88 -22.78 0.81
N GLY A 178 -11.40 -22.89 2.05
CA GLY A 178 -10.19 -23.64 2.39
C GLY A 178 -8.98 -22.76 2.72
N SER A 179 -9.02 -21.49 2.31
CA SER A 179 -8.05 -20.47 2.73
C SER A 179 -8.40 -19.90 4.11
N ASP A 180 -7.45 -19.90 5.05
CA ASP A 180 -7.62 -19.15 6.30
C ASP A 180 -7.66 -17.66 5.97
N THR A 181 -8.81 -17.04 6.23
CA THR A 181 -9.08 -15.64 5.89
C THR A 181 -9.37 -14.87 7.15
N ALA A 182 -8.64 -13.77 7.34
CA ALA A 182 -8.91 -12.83 8.41
C ALA A 182 -9.21 -11.44 7.85
N VAL A 183 -10.13 -10.74 8.52
CA VAL A 183 -10.46 -9.34 8.25
C VAL A 183 -10.09 -8.55 9.50
N VAL A 184 -9.08 -7.69 9.37
CA VAL A 184 -8.59 -6.80 10.40
C VAL A 184 -9.14 -5.41 10.13
N HIS A 185 -9.89 -4.87 11.08
CA HIS A 185 -10.40 -3.49 11.01
C HIS A 185 -9.40 -2.56 11.66
N VAL A 186 -8.97 -1.53 10.94
CA VAL A 186 -7.94 -0.58 11.36
C VAL A 186 -8.54 0.80 11.54
N SER A 187 -8.40 1.39 12.71
CA SER A 187 -8.81 2.76 12.99
C SER A 187 -7.90 3.79 12.33
N VAL A 188 -8.39 5.03 12.20
CA VAL A 188 -7.56 6.14 11.71
C VAL A 188 -6.42 6.44 12.67
N GLU A 189 -6.67 6.25 13.97
CA GLU A 189 -5.73 6.45 15.05
C GLU A 189 -4.53 5.51 14.96
N GLU A 190 -4.77 4.21 14.70
CA GLU A 190 -3.71 3.20 14.50
C GLU A 190 -2.84 3.51 13.29
N ILE A 191 -3.46 3.87 12.15
CA ILE A 191 -2.72 4.26 10.94
C ILE A 191 -1.81 5.46 11.24
N ARG A 192 -2.33 6.45 11.98
CA ARG A 192 -1.57 7.65 12.33
C ARG A 192 -0.44 7.41 13.32
N ALA A 193 -0.56 6.42 14.20
CA ALA A 193 0.50 6.05 15.12
C ALA A 193 1.71 5.51 14.34
N VAL A 194 1.46 4.55 13.44
CA VAL A 194 2.51 3.94 12.61
C VAL A 194 3.14 4.94 11.64
N GLU A 195 2.36 5.83 11.02
CA GLU A 195 2.92 6.86 10.13
C GLU A 195 3.82 7.90 10.83
N ARG A 196 3.88 7.91 12.16
CA ARG A 196 4.87 8.71 12.92
C ARG A 196 6.17 7.94 13.20
N GLU A 197 6.14 6.63 13.07
CA GLU A 197 7.25 5.71 13.32
C GLU A 197 7.96 5.28 12.01
N LEU A 198 7.32 5.52 10.86
CA LEU A 198 7.79 5.28 9.48
C LEU A 198 8.39 6.53 8.81
#